data_AF-X1LHF0-F1
#
_entry.id   AF-X1LHF0-F1
#
_cell.length_a   1.000
_cell.length_b   1.000
_cell.length_c   1.000
_cell.angle_alpha   90.00
_cell.angle_beta   90.00
_cell.angle_gamma   90.00
#
_symmetry.space_group_name_H-M   'P 1'
#
loop_
_entity.id
_entity.type
_entity.pdbx_description
1 polymer ?
#
loop_
_entity_poly.entity_id
_entity_poly.type
_entity_poly.pdbx_seq_one_letter_code
_entity_poly.pdbx_strand_id
1 'polypeptide(L)'
;MNRTSPKVARLRSETIHRDFDVVDVDYETAIRSAEFRSRHRIPMADSVIAATAQIHGCPVVSDDPHFQKIEGIKTRWISKP
;
A
#
# COMPACT_ATOMS: atom_id res chain seq x y z
N MET A 1 -4.45 -12.26 15.53
CA MET A 1 -5.18 -11.90 14.30
C MET A 1 -6.68 -11.97 14.58
N ASN A 2 -7.33 -10.87 14.94
CA ASN A 2 -8.79 -10.85 15.15
C ASN A 2 -9.50 -10.86 13.79
N ARG A 3 -10.20 -11.95 13.48
CA ARG A 3 -10.99 -12.05 12.24
C ARG A 3 -12.20 -11.13 12.37
N THR A 4 -12.25 -10.10 11.54
CA THR A 4 -13.41 -9.21 11.44
C THR A 4 -14.58 -9.99 10.83
N SER A 5 -15.82 -9.75 11.28
CA SER A 5 -16.97 -10.46 10.71
C SER A 5 -17.13 -10.11 9.22
N PRO A 6 -17.60 -11.05 8.37
CA PRO A 6 -17.76 -10.80 6.94
C PRO A 6 -18.63 -9.58 6.62
N LYS A 7 -19.65 -9.31 7.45
CA LYS A 7 -20.53 -8.14 7.33
C LYS A 7 -19.76 -6.83 7.51
N VAL A 8 -18.91 -6.74 8.54
CA VAL A 8 -18.10 -5.53 8.81
C VAL A 8 -17.03 -5.34 7.74
N ALA A 9 -16.43 -6.42 7.24
CA ALA A 9 -15.48 -6.36 6.13
C ALA A 9 -16.13 -5.80 4.85
N ARG A 10 -17.34 -6.26 4.52
CA ARG A 10 -18.10 -5.78 3.35
C ARG A 10 -18.45 -4.30 3.46
N LEU A 11 -19.00 -3.88 4.60
CA LEU A 11 -19.37 -2.49 4.83
C LEU A 11 -18.15 -1.56 4.69
N ARG A 12 -17.00 -1.96 5.24
CA ARG A 12 -15.75 -1.19 5.08
C ARG A 12 -15.30 -1.09 3.63
N SER A 13 -15.36 -2.20 2.89
CA SER A 13 -15.01 -2.20 1.46
C SER A 13 -15.91 -1.25 0.67
N GLU A 14 -17.23 -1.29 0.92
CA GLU A 14 -18.20 -0.41 0.25
C GLU A 14 -17.97 1.07 0.56
N THR A 15 -17.62 1.43 1.80
CA THR A 15 -17.27 2.82 2.16
C THR A 15 -15.98 3.26 1.48
N ILE A 16 -14.94 2.42 1.46
CA ILE A 16 -13.66 2.75 0.80
C ILE A 16 -13.87 2.99 -0.70
N HIS A 17 -14.60 2.11 -1.38
CA HIS A 17 -14.89 2.27 -2.82
C HIS A 17 -15.74 3.49 -3.15
N ARG A 18 -16.53 3.99 -2.19
CA ARG A 18 -17.34 5.19 -2.38
C ARG A 18 -16.52 6.47 -2.24
N ASP A 19 -15.64 6.51 -1.25
CA ASP A 19 -15.00 7.74 -0.80
C ASP A 19 -13.58 7.93 -1.38
N PHE A 20 -13.00 6.87 -1.97
CA PHE A 20 -11.63 6.87 -2.50
C PHE A 20 -11.57 6.23 -3.89
N ASP A 21 -10.61 6.70 -4.70
CA ASP A 21 -10.24 6.03 -5.93
C ASP A 21 -9.46 4.75 -5.59
N VAL A 22 -10.08 3.60 -5.89
CA VAL A 22 -9.46 2.28 -5.69
C VAL A 22 -8.65 1.93 -6.93
N VAL A 23 -7.36 1.68 -6.73
CA VAL A 23 -6.45 1.22 -7.79
C VAL A 23 -6.33 -0.30 -7.70
N ASP A 24 -6.74 -0.99 -8.78
CA ASP A 24 -6.56 -2.43 -8.91
C ASP A 24 -5.09 -2.80 -9.16
N VAL A 25 -4.69 -3.99 -8.71
CA VAL A 25 -3.35 -4.52 -9.01
C VAL A 25 -3.35 -5.11 -10.41
N ASP A 26 -2.75 -4.39 -11.35
CA ASP A 26 -2.55 -4.84 -12.72
C ASP A 26 -1.16 -5.47 -12.92
N TYR A 27 -0.86 -5.86 -14.17
CA TYR A 27 0.42 -6.49 -14.51
C TYR A 27 1.62 -5.59 -14.21
N GLU A 28 1.53 -4.29 -14.51
CA GLU A 28 2.60 -3.33 -14.26
C GLU A 28 2.87 -3.19 -12.76
N THR A 29 1.81 -3.06 -11.96
CA THR A 29 1.89 -3.01 -10.49
C THR A 29 2.50 -4.29 -9.93
N ALA A 30 2.12 -5.46 -10.46
CA ALA A 30 2.65 -6.75 -10.02
C ALA A 30 4.16 -6.89 -10.28
N ILE A 31 4.64 -6.50 -11.47
CA ILE A 31 6.06 -6.55 -11.82
C ILE A 31 6.87 -5.57 -10.95
N ARG A 32 6.45 -4.31 -10.86
CA ARG A 32 7.16 -3.32 -10.02
C ARG A 32 7.15 -3.73 -8.54
N SER A 33 6.06 -4.31 -8.05
CA SER A 33 5.99 -4.85 -6.68
C SER A 33 7.01 -5.96 -6.45
N ALA A 34 7.15 -6.90 -7.41
CA ALA A 34 8.15 -7.95 -7.31
C ALA A 34 9.58 -7.39 -7.26
N GLU A 35 9.87 -6.34 -8.04
CA GLU A 35 11.15 -5.63 -8.02
C GLU A 35 11.41 -4.95 -6.67
N PHE A 36 10.44 -4.22 -6.12
CA PHE A 36 10.54 -3.62 -4.78
C PHE A 36 10.80 -4.66 -3.70
N ARG A 37 10.07 -5.77 -3.73
CA ARG A 37 10.24 -6.87 -2.78
C ARG A 37 11.64 -7.49 -2.89
N SER A 38 12.13 -7.71 -4.11
CA SER A 38 13.45 -8.27 -4.35
C SER A 38 14.56 -7.33 -3.86
N ARG A 39 14.48 -6.04 -4.20
CA ARG A 39 15.51 -5.03 -3.87
C ARG A 39 15.52 -4.66 -2.38
N HIS A 40 14.36 -4.41 -1.77
CA HIS A 40 14.27 -3.88 -0.41
C HIS A 40 13.92 -4.93 0.65
N ARG A 41 13.60 -6.17 0.23
CA ARG A 41 13.21 -7.29 1.12
C ARG A 41 12.05 -6.96 2.07
N ILE A 42 11.13 -6.11 1.61
CA ILE A 42 9.92 -5.74 2.34
C ILE A 42 8.80 -6.78 2.16
N PRO A 43 7.79 -6.82 3.06
CA PRO A 43 6.61 -7.65 2.88
C PRO A 43 5.90 -7.43 1.54
N MET A 44 5.20 -8.45 1.05
CA MET A 44 4.51 -8.39 -0.26
C MET A 44 3.44 -7.29 -0.31
N ALA A 45 2.69 -7.07 0.78
CA ALA A 45 1.70 -6.00 0.82
C ALA A 45 2.37 -4.62 0.68
N ASP A 46 3.46 -4.39 1.40
CA ASP A 46 4.22 -3.13 1.34
C ASP A 46 4.84 -2.91 -0.03
N SER A 47 5.29 -3.98 -0.70
CA SER A 47 5.83 -3.86 -2.06
C SER A 47 4.77 -3.49 -3.09
N VAL A 48 3.53 -3.98 -2.94
CA VAL A 48 2.40 -3.56 -3.79
C VAL A 48 2.08 -2.09 -3.54
N ILE A 49 1.96 -1.66 -2.28
CA ILE A 49 1.70 -0.25 -1.92
C ILE A 49 2.79 0.68 -2.47
N ALA A 50 4.06 0.29 -2.32
CA ALA A 50 5.22 1.02 -2.83
C ALA A 50 5.19 1.16 -4.36
N ALA A 51 4.88 0.07 -5.08
CA ALA A 51 4.75 0.08 -6.54
C ALA A 51 3.62 1.00 -7.00
N THR A 52 2.44 0.89 -6.41
CA THR A 52 1.29 1.76 -6.71
C THR A 52 1.64 3.22 -6.45
N ALA A 53 2.27 3.54 -5.32
CA ALA A 53 2.67 4.91 -5.00
C ALA A 53 3.67 5.49 -6.01
N GLN A 54 4.62 4.68 -6.46
CA GLN A 54 5.59 5.10 -7.47
C GLN A 54 4.95 5.30 -8.84
N ILE A 55 4.04 4.41 -9.28
CA ILE A 55 3.32 4.54 -10.57
C ILE A 55 2.50 5.82 -10.61
N HIS A 56 1.75 6.10 -9.54
CA HIS A 56 0.84 7.24 -9.47
C HIS A 56 1.48 8.53 -8.94
N GLY A 57 2.75 8.50 -8.57
CA GLY A 57 3.48 9.67 -8.05
C GLY A 57 2.92 10.21 -6.73
N CYS A 58 2.24 9.38 -5.93
CA CYS A 58 1.57 9.79 -4.70
C CYS A 58 2.41 9.43 -3.45
N PRO A 59 2.26 10.19 -2.34
CA PRO A 59 2.92 9.84 -1.09
C PRO A 59 2.21 8.68 -0.39
N VAL A 60 3.00 7.77 0.21
CA VAL A 60 2.47 6.72 1.09
C VAL A 60 2.20 7.29 2.47
N VAL A 61 0.97 7.17 2.95
CA VAL A 61 0.59 7.52 4.33
C VAL A 61 0.66 6.27 5.19
N SER A 62 1.63 6.20 6.10
CA SER A 62 1.85 5.01 6.95
C SER A 62 2.69 5.34 8.19
N ASP A 63 2.55 4.53 9.23
CA ASP A 63 3.43 4.45 10.40
C ASP A 63 4.41 3.27 10.35
N ASP A 64 4.48 2.57 9.21
CA ASP A 64 5.36 1.42 9.01
C ASP A 64 6.77 1.86 8.54
N PRO A 65 7.85 1.49 9.29
CA PRO A 65 9.22 1.83 8.93
C PRO A 65 9.71 1.16 7.64
N HIS A 66 9.03 0.13 7.10
CA HIS A 66 9.41 -0.50 5.84
C HIS A 66 9.52 0.51 4.68
N PHE A 67 8.65 1.53 4.65
CA PHE A 67 8.65 2.54 3.60
C PHE A 67 9.78 3.58 3.70
N GLN A 68 10.40 3.75 4.88
CA GLN A 68 11.52 4.68 5.04
C GLN A 68 12.79 4.22 4.29
N LYS A 69 12.89 2.92 4.02
CA LYS A 69 14.07 2.30 3.40
C LYS A 69 13.99 2.27 1.87
N ILE A 70 12.92 2.82 1.28
CA ILE A 70 12.66 2.76 -0.14
C ILE A 70 13.01 4.10 -0.78
N GLU A 71 14.06 4.10 -1.59
CA GLU A 71 14.47 5.28 -2.35
C GLU A 71 13.42 5.62 -3.43
N GLY A 72 13.15 6.91 -3.61
CA GLY A 72 12.23 7.40 -4.64
C GLY A 72 10.74 7.37 -4.28
N ILE A 73 10.37 6.96 -3.07
CA ILE A 73 9.00 7.04 -2.57
C ILE A 73 8.87 8.17 -1.54
N LYS A 74 7.83 9.00 -1.71
CA LYS A 74 7.47 10.03 -0.72
C LYS A 74 6.63 9.37 0.37
N THR A 75 6.93 9.66 1.64
CA THR A 75 6.16 9.14 2.78
C THR A 75 5.60 10.27 3.63
N ARG A 76 4.43 10.05 4.23
CA ARG A 76 3.81 10.93 5.22
C ARG A 76 3.39 10.10 6.42
N TRP A 77 3.85 10.48 7.60
CA TRP A 77 3.57 9.75 8.82
C TRP A 77 2.23 10.17 9.44
N ILE A 78 1.44 9.19 9.89
CA ILE A 78 0.10 9.41 10.47
C ILE A 78 0.20 10.13 11.82
N SER A 79 1.26 9.84 12.59
CA SER A 79 1.62 10.53 13.83
C SER A 79 3.12 10.82 13.79
N LYS A 80 3.58 11.84 14.55
CA LYS A 80 5.04 12.08 14.67
C LYS A 80 5.71 10.77 15.13
N PRO A 81 6.80 10.34 14.47
CA PRO A 81 7.54 9.15 14.88
C PRO A 81 8.11 9.31 16.29
#